data_AF-A0A7J2RG56-F1
#
_entry.id   AF-A0A7J2RG56-F1
#
_cell.length_a   1.000
_cell.length_b   1.000
_cell.length_c   1.000
_cell.angle_alpha   90.00
_cell.angle_beta   90.00
_cell.angle_gamma   90.00
#
_symmetry.space_group_name_H-M   'P 1'
#
loop_
_entity.id
_entity.type
_entity.pdbx_description
1 polymer ?
#
loop_
_entity_poly.entity_id
_entity_poly.type
_entity_poly.pdbx_seq_one_letter_code
_entity_poly.pdbx_strand_id
1 'polypeptide(L)'
;MKIIELEIQNIRGIKQLKFKPDGKNFLIYGPNGSGKSAVVDAIDFLLTGQISRLTGEGTGNITLKEHGPHIEHQPDEAIVRGKIKLHGLEEPVEIIRCMKAPNKLEFDDSIRPYLDPVIELAKRGQFVLTRKQILNFITAQPASRADAIQTLLNIQEIEIIRKKLVKIRNKFDKDLKAEKKYLNSSKGAINATTQAESFDEETILEFINQNRALLNGDPVSNLISSKLKEGIPTHAFMPATEENAINLIEKDIQNLFNVISDQNQRKFVALDEELRHLINNIKQEPELIKDLDRLKLTELGLRLLDEAGNCPLCNAVWDKGELENRFKKRIELSKQTKKIMNNVEEISNKLMEDVNKTISSIEKIILLSEVPEIKSEIDFYQDWCRRLQQLSDLLTDTLNNYTES
;
A
#
# COMPACT_ATOMS: atom_id res chain seq x y z
N MET A 1 -30.88 21.37 -8.41
CA MET A 1 -32.23 21.48 -7.82
C MET A 1 -32.50 22.95 -7.44
N LYS A 2 -33.72 23.43 -7.62
CA LYS A 2 -34.18 24.74 -7.12
C LYS A 2 -35.41 24.56 -6.23
N ILE A 3 -35.47 25.24 -5.09
CA ILE A 3 -36.68 25.26 -4.24
C ILE A 3 -37.61 26.34 -4.78
N ILE A 4 -38.87 25.99 -5.07
CA ILE A 4 -39.91 26.90 -5.54
C ILE A 4 -40.78 27.35 -4.38
N GLU A 5 -41.15 26.42 -3.50
CA GLU A 5 -41.94 26.67 -2.29
C GLU A 5 -41.42 25.76 -1.17
N LEU A 6 -41.38 26.29 0.05
CA LEU A 6 -41.05 25.52 1.25
C LEU A 6 -42.09 25.79 2.33
N GLU A 7 -42.60 24.72 2.92
CA GLU A 7 -43.49 24.71 4.06
C GLU A 7 -42.86 23.90 5.19
N ILE A 8 -42.74 24.51 6.36
CA ILE A 8 -42.12 23.95 7.56
C ILE A 8 -43.17 23.98 8.66
N GLN A 9 -43.46 22.83 9.26
CA GLN A 9 -44.39 22.68 10.36
C GLN A 9 -43.69 22.01 11.54
N ASN A 10 -43.77 22.64 12.70
CA ASN A 10 -43.32 22.13 14.00
C ASN A 10 -41.88 21.61 14.06
N ILE A 11 -40.93 22.35 13.45
CA ILE A 11 -39.51 22.01 13.47
C ILE A 11 -38.73 23.05 14.25
N ARG A 12 -38.02 22.59 15.29
CA ARG A 12 -37.13 23.42 16.12
C ARG A 12 -37.91 24.64 16.66
N GLY A 13 -37.50 25.86 16.32
CA GLY A 13 -38.19 27.08 16.72
C GLY A 13 -39.36 27.51 15.82
N ILE A 14 -39.74 26.72 14.82
CA ILE A 14 -40.76 27.07 13.83
C ILE A 14 -42.02 26.22 14.08
N LYS A 15 -43.13 26.87 14.47
CA LYS A 15 -44.46 26.22 14.52
C LYS A 15 -45.06 26.06 13.12
N GLN A 16 -45.09 27.15 12.36
CA GLN A 16 -45.53 27.13 10.96
C GLN A 16 -44.80 28.24 10.19
N LEU A 17 -44.23 27.90 9.04
CA LEU A 17 -43.63 28.86 8.13
C LEU A 17 -43.80 28.37 6.69
N LYS A 18 -44.29 29.25 5.81
CA LYS A 18 -44.46 28.96 4.40
C LYS A 18 -43.96 30.12 3.57
N PHE A 19 -43.10 29.85 2.59
CA PHE A 19 -42.55 30.89 1.71
C PHE A 19 -42.24 30.33 0.30
N LYS A 20 -42.18 31.24 -0.67
CA LYS A 20 -41.97 30.93 -2.10
C LYS A 20 -40.71 31.62 -2.61
N PRO A 21 -39.54 30.96 -2.55
CA PRO A 21 -38.31 31.53 -3.08
C PRO A 21 -38.25 31.52 -4.62
N ASP A 22 -39.15 30.79 -5.31
CA ASP A 22 -39.25 30.74 -6.78
C ASP A 22 -37.93 30.43 -7.51
N GLY A 23 -37.05 29.66 -6.87
CA GLY A 23 -35.72 29.32 -7.39
C GLY A 23 -34.77 30.51 -7.50
N LYS A 24 -35.03 31.62 -6.81
CA LYS A 24 -34.20 32.82 -6.74
C LYS A 24 -33.46 32.91 -5.41
N ASN A 25 -32.54 33.88 -5.33
CA ASN A 25 -31.87 34.23 -4.08
C ASN A 25 -32.90 34.74 -3.06
N PHE A 26 -32.81 34.23 -1.84
CA PHE A 26 -33.73 34.56 -0.75
C PHE A 26 -32.96 34.87 0.53
N LEU A 27 -33.31 35.97 1.21
CA LEU A 27 -32.66 36.42 2.44
C LEU A 27 -33.62 36.27 3.63
N ILE A 28 -33.16 35.55 4.66
CA ILE A 28 -33.89 35.40 5.93
C ILE A 28 -33.17 36.23 6.99
N TYR A 29 -33.84 37.27 7.50
CA TYR A 29 -33.31 38.16 8.53
C TYR A 29 -34.26 38.22 9.72
N GLY A 30 -33.74 38.65 10.88
CA GLY A 30 -34.48 38.69 12.15
C GLY A 30 -33.55 38.58 13.36
N PRO A 31 -34.08 38.80 14.58
CA PRO A 31 -33.29 38.75 15.81
C PRO A 31 -32.77 37.34 16.13
N ASN A 32 -31.76 37.23 17.00
CA ASN A 32 -31.27 35.93 17.46
C ASN A 32 -32.38 35.14 18.15
N GLY A 33 -32.41 33.82 17.93
CA GLY A 33 -33.47 32.95 18.44
C GLY A 33 -34.76 32.91 17.62
N SER A 34 -34.92 33.75 16.58
CA SER A 34 -36.16 33.81 15.77
C SER A 34 -36.37 32.65 14.77
N GLY A 35 -35.63 31.55 14.90
CA GLY A 35 -35.78 30.38 14.00
C GLY A 35 -35.12 30.49 12.62
N LYS A 36 -34.35 31.54 12.29
CA LYS A 36 -33.65 31.67 10.97
C LYS A 36 -32.84 30.42 10.60
N SER A 37 -32.08 29.97 11.58
CA SER A 37 -31.25 28.78 11.52
C SER A 37 -32.06 27.49 11.37
N ALA A 38 -33.29 27.45 11.89
CA ALA A 38 -34.18 26.30 11.77
C ALA A 38 -34.71 26.12 10.33
N VAL A 39 -34.73 27.19 9.52
CA VAL A 39 -35.06 27.06 8.09
C VAL A 39 -33.99 26.25 7.35
N VAL A 40 -32.72 26.49 7.66
CA VAL A 40 -31.61 25.67 7.11
C VAL A 40 -31.69 24.24 7.61
N ASP A 41 -32.03 24.02 8.90
CA ASP A 41 -32.24 22.67 9.45
C ASP A 41 -33.38 21.94 8.75
N ALA A 42 -34.47 22.63 8.39
CA ALA A 42 -35.59 22.03 7.68
C ALA A 42 -35.22 21.60 6.26
N ILE A 43 -34.39 22.38 5.56
CA ILE A 43 -33.89 22.01 4.22
C ILE A 43 -32.94 20.81 4.32
N ASP A 44 -32.04 20.82 5.31
CA ASP A 44 -31.16 19.68 5.59
C ASP A 44 -31.99 18.42 5.88
N PHE A 45 -32.93 18.52 6.80
CA PHE A 45 -33.83 17.42 7.14
C PHE A 45 -34.62 16.91 5.93
N LEU A 46 -35.20 17.80 5.12
CA LEU A 46 -35.95 17.40 3.92
C LEU A 46 -35.11 16.55 2.96
N LEU A 47 -33.83 16.88 2.77
CA LEU A 47 -32.96 16.21 1.81
C LEU A 47 -32.24 14.99 2.39
N THR A 48 -31.76 15.07 3.63
CA THR A 48 -30.89 14.05 4.23
C THR A 48 -31.62 13.18 5.25
N GLY A 49 -32.70 13.67 5.85
CA GLY A 49 -33.38 13.03 6.97
C GLY A 49 -32.70 13.29 8.31
N GLN A 50 -31.67 14.12 8.31
CA GLN A 50 -30.90 14.49 9.49
C GLN A 50 -30.86 16.00 9.63
N ILE A 51 -30.46 16.45 10.82
CA ILE A 51 -30.07 17.84 11.03
C ILE A 51 -28.61 17.81 11.41
N SER A 52 -27.72 18.22 10.50
CA SER A 52 -26.26 18.13 10.65
C SER A 52 -25.73 18.90 11.87
N ARG A 53 -26.50 19.87 12.38
CA ARG A 53 -26.17 20.62 13.60
C ARG A 53 -26.54 19.89 14.89
N LEU A 54 -27.26 18.79 14.80
CA LEU A 54 -27.56 17.88 15.91
C LEU A 54 -26.60 16.69 15.96
N THR A 55 -25.67 16.57 15.00
CA THR A 55 -24.71 15.49 14.91
C THR A 55 -23.28 16.02 14.98
N GLY A 56 -22.35 15.14 15.36
CA GLY A 56 -20.91 15.44 15.40
C GLY A 56 -20.39 15.93 16.75
N GLU A 57 -19.14 16.39 16.75
CA GLU A 57 -18.44 16.76 17.99
C GLU A 57 -19.08 17.97 18.68
N GLY A 58 -19.28 17.83 20.00
CA GLY A 58 -19.86 18.86 20.85
C GLY A 58 -21.39 18.87 20.92
N THR A 59 -22.09 17.89 20.34
CA THR A 59 -23.56 17.79 20.41
C THR A 59 -24.09 17.00 21.61
N GLY A 60 -23.22 16.32 22.38
CA GLY A 60 -23.60 15.63 23.62
C GLY A 60 -24.77 14.65 23.42
N ASN A 61 -25.78 14.74 24.29
CA ASN A 61 -26.99 13.90 24.24
C ASN A 61 -28.09 14.46 23.32
N ILE A 62 -27.77 15.37 22.39
CA ILE A 62 -28.77 15.95 21.51
C ILE A 62 -29.11 14.95 20.39
N THR A 63 -30.38 14.55 20.32
CA THR A 63 -30.89 13.62 19.30
C THR A 63 -31.90 14.30 18.37
N LEU A 64 -31.99 13.83 17.12
CA LEU A 64 -33.01 14.31 16.16
C LEU A 64 -34.43 14.08 16.69
N LYS A 65 -34.66 12.95 17.37
CA LYS A 65 -35.99 12.58 17.87
C LYS A 65 -36.49 13.55 18.94
N GLU A 66 -35.63 13.94 19.87
CA GLU A 66 -36.01 14.81 20.99
C GLU A 66 -35.87 16.30 20.66
N HIS A 67 -34.91 16.68 19.82
CA HIS A 67 -34.53 18.08 19.60
C HIS A 67 -34.75 18.59 18.17
N GLY A 68 -35.25 17.72 17.29
CA GLY A 68 -35.69 18.06 15.94
C GLY A 68 -37.05 18.76 15.93
N PRO A 69 -38.11 18.17 16.53
CA PRO A 69 -39.43 18.77 16.59
C PRO A 69 -39.44 20.08 17.39
N HIS A 70 -40.48 20.87 17.23
CA HIS A 70 -40.76 21.98 18.14
C HIS A 70 -41.04 21.44 19.54
N ILE A 71 -40.61 22.16 20.59
CA ILE A 71 -40.70 21.72 22.00
C ILE A 71 -42.13 21.39 22.49
N GLU A 72 -43.15 21.87 21.77
CA GLU A 72 -44.57 21.68 22.08
C GLU A 72 -45.24 20.59 21.24
N HIS A 73 -44.52 19.96 20.31
CA HIS A 73 -45.09 19.08 19.28
C HIS A 73 -44.33 17.76 19.20
N GLN A 74 -45.03 16.73 18.71
CA GLN A 74 -44.46 15.39 18.55
C GLN A 74 -43.79 15.22 17.17
N PRO A 75 -42.88 14.25 16.99
CA PRO A 75 -42.20 14.01 15.72
C PRO A 75 -43.12 13.73 14.52
N ASP A 76 -44.34 13.25 14.74
CA ASP A 76 -45.33 13.01 13.68
C ASP A 76 -46.07 14.27 13.22
N GLU A 77 -46.04 15.32 14.01
CA GLU A 77 -46.55 16.66 13.69
C GLU A 77 -45.49 17.55 13.04
N ALA A 78 -44.23 17.10 13.02
CA ALA A 78 -43.09 17.82 12.47
C ALA A 78 -42.80 17.41 11.02
N ILE A 79 -43.16 18.29 10.08
CA ILE A 79 -43.20 18.00 8.64
C ILE A 79 -42.50 19.11 7.86
N VAL A 80 -41.71 18.73 6.85
CA VAL A 80 -41.23 19.64 5.80
C VAL A 80 -41.81 19.21 4.47
N ARG A 81 -42.40 20.15 3.75
CA ARG A 81 -42.86 20.00 2.37
C ARG A 81 -42.11 20.99 1.49
N GLY A 82 -41.52 20.49 0.41
CA GLY A 82 -40.83 21.31 -0.58
C GLY A 82 -41.39 21.08 -1.97
N LYS A 83 -41.79 22.16 -2.66
CA LYS A 83 -42.01 22.14 -4.11
C LYS A 83 -40.70 22.50 -4.78
N ILE A 84 -40.15 21.60 -5.59
CA ILE A 84 -38.79 21.69 -6.11
C ILE A 84 -38.78 21.55 -7.62
N LYS A 85 -37.90 22.29 -8.30
CA LYS A 85 -37.62 22.12 -9.73
C LYS A 85 -36.33 21.33 -9.91
N LEU A 86 -36.46 20.15 -10.51
CA LEU A 86 -35.35 19.27 -10.87
C LEU A 86 -34.90 19.54 -12.31
N HIS A 87 -33.65 19.23 -12.62
CA HIS A 87 -33.16 19.31 -14.00
C HIS A 87 -33.75 18.14 -14.79
N GLY A 88 -34.25 18.41 -16.00
CA GLY A 88 -34.91 17.39 -16.83
C GLY A 88 -36.43 17.25 -16.64
N LEU A 89 -37.03 17.98 -15.69
CA LEU A 89 -38.49 18.07 -15.51
C LEU A 89 -38.96 19.50 -15.81
N GLU A 90 -40.06 19.63 -16.57
CA GLU A 90 -40.66 20.93 -16.90
C GLU A 90 -41.36 21.54 -15.67
N GLU A 91 -42.19 20.72 -15.02
CA GLU A 91 -43.01 21.10 -13.88
C GLU A 91 -42.31 20.86 -12.53
N PRO A 92 -42.49 21.74 -11.54
CA PRO A 92 -41.99 21.52 -10.19
C PRO A 92 -42.77 20.41 -9.48
N VAL A 93 -42.05 19.58 -8.74
CA VAL A 93 -42.55 18.38 -8.07
C VAL A 93 -42.49 18.52 -6.57
N GLU A 94 -43.33 17.79 -5.85
CA GLU A 94 -43.43 17.88 -4.39
C GLU A 94 -42.66 16.73 -3.72
N ILE A 95 -41.91 17.09 -2.68
CA ILE A 95 -41.25 16.16 -1.77
C ILE A 95 -41.63 16.50 -0.33
N ILE A 96 -41.92 15.48 0.48
CA ILE A 96 -42.37 15.63 1.87
C ILE A 96 -41.56 14.70 2.77
N ARG A 97 -41.16 15.19 3.95
CA ARG A 97 -40.55 14.35 4.99
C ARG A 97 -41.13 14.66 6.36
N CYS A 98 -41.41 13.61 7.12
CA CYS A 98 -41.93 13.66 8.49
C CYS A 98 -40.88 13.15 9.48
N MET A 99 -40.72 13.82 10.63
CA MET A 99 -39.73 13.41 11.65
C MET A 99 -40.04 12.08 12.33
N LYS A 100 -41.29 11.59 12.29
CA LYS A 100 -41.64 10.23 12.74
C LYS A 100 -40.91 9.15 11.94
N ALA A 101 -40.70 9.39 10.65
CA ALA A 101 -40.06 8.47 9.71
C ALA A 101 -38.94 9.21 8.95
N PRO A 102 -37.83 9.59 9.62
CA PRO A 102 -36.83 10.49 9.07
C PRO A 102 -36.11 9.92 7.84
N ASN A 103 -36.07 8.59 7.70
CA ASN A 103 -35.47 7.90 6.55
C ASN A 103 -36.43 7.73 5.37
N LYS A 104 -37.71 8.10 5.51
CA LYS A 104 -38.73 7.99 4.48
C LYS A 104 -39.01 9.37 3.88
N LEU A 105 -38.60 9.57 2.64
CA LEU A 105 -39.00 10.72 1.82
C LEU A 105 -40.23 10.32 1.00
N GLU A 106 -41.28 11.11 1.05
CA GLU A 106 -42.52 10.91 0.30
C GLU A 106 -42.51 11.78 -0.95
N PHE A 107 -42.69 11.16 -2.12
CA PHE A 107 -42.68 11.79 -3.44
C PHE A 107 -43.32 10.84 -4.47
N ASP A 108 -43.60 11.34 -5.67
CA ASP A 108 -44.07 10.52 -6.79
C ASP A 108 -42.94 9.64 -7.36
N ASP A 109 -43.08 8.32 -7.36
CA ASP A 109 -42.05 7.41 -7.86
C ASP A 109 -41.58 7.72 -9.30
N SER A 110 -42.41 8.39 -10.12
CA SER A 110 -42.05 8.83 -11.48
C SER A 110 -40.82 9.76 -11.52
N ILE A 111 -40.55 10.51 -10.44
CA ILE A 111 -39.45 11.50 -10.39
C ILE A 111 -38.13 10.91 -9.88
N ARG A 112 -38.14 9.64 -9.46
CA ARG A 112 -37.01 8.98 -8.79
C ARG A 112 -35.68 9.05 -9.56
N PRO A 113 -35.63 8.81 -10.89
CA PRO A 113 -34.37 8.91 -11.64
C PRO A 113 -33.71 10.29 -11.60
N TYR A 114 -34.51 11.35 -11.41
CA TYR A 114 -34.06 12.74 -11.32
C TYR A 114 -33.71 13.16 -9.89
N LEU A 115 -34.39 12.58 -8.89
CA LEU A 115 -34.24 12.92 -7.48
C LEU A 115 -33.09 12.17 -6.82
N ASP A 116 -32.90 10.88 -7.11
CA ASP A 116 -31.89 10.04 -6.46
C ASP A 116 -30.46 10.63 -6.55
N PRO A 117 -29.97 11.13 -7.71
CA PRO A 117 -28.67 11.78 -7.80
C PRO A 117 -28.55 13.04 -6.91
N VAL A 118 -29.65 13.80 -6.79
CA VAL A 118 -29.68 15.01 -5.96
C VAL A 118 -29.61 14.66 -4.47
N ILE A 119 -30.35 13.63 -4.05
CA ILE A 119 -30.33 13.15 -2.67
C ILE A 119 -28.97 12.54 -2.32
N GLU A 120 -28.36 11.81 -3.25
CA GLU A 120 -27.02 11.26 -3.05
C GLU A 120 -25.97 12.38 -2.84
N LEU A 121 -26.02 13.44 -3.67
CA LEU A 121 -25.17 14.62 -3.49
C LEU A 121 -25.48 15.35 -2.18
N ALA A 122 -26.75 15.47 -1.79
CA ALA A 122 -27.14 16.10 -0.54
C ALA A 122 -26.64 15.31 0.68
N LYS A 123 -26.65 13.97 0.64
CA LYS A 123 -26.07 13.13 1.71
C LYS A 123 -24.57 13.37 1.91
N ARG A 124 -23.87 13.89 0.89
CA ARG A 124 -22.46 14.34 1.00
C ARG A 124 -22.36 15.75 1.62
N GLY A 125 -23.43 16.37 2.11
CA GLY A 125 -23.39 17.64 2.83
C GLY A 125 -23.00 18.87 1.99
N GLN A 126 -22.84 18.75 0.67
CA GLN A 126 -22.30 19.80 -0.19
C GLN A 126 -23.28 20.96 -0.49
N PHE A 127 -24.48 20.92 0.05
CA PHE A 127 -25.56 21.87 -0.24
C PHE A 127 -25.76 22.92 0.86
N VAL A 128 -25.12 22.77 2.03
CA VAL A 128 -25.20 23.71 3.15
C VAL A 128 -23.81 24.14 3.59
N LEU A 129 -23.61 25.46 3.67
CA LEU A 129 -22.41 26.07 4.24
C LEU A 129 -22.79 26.80 5.53
N THR A 130 -22.40 26.24 6.68
CA THR A 130 -22.73 26.82 7.99
C THR A 130 -21.70 27.85 8.44
N ARG A 131 -22.14 28.77 9.32
CA ARG A 131 -21.23 29.72 10.00
C ARG A 131 -20.10 29.00 10.75
N LYS A 132 -20.39 27.86 11.40
CA LYS A 132 -19.38 27.07 12.13
C LYS A 132 -18.28 26.59 11.18
N GLN A 133 -18.64 26.06 10.00
CA GLN A 133 -17.66 25.61 9.00
C GLN A 133 -16.80 26.76 8.47
N ILE A 134 -17.40 27.92 8.15
CA ILE A 134 -16.67 29.10 7.68
C ILE A 134 -15.70 29.59 8.75
N LEU A 135 -16.16 29.75 10.00
CA LEU A 135 -15.30 30.21 11.09
C LEU A 135 -14.17 29.22 11.37
N ASN A 136 -14.46 27.92 11.44
CA ASN A 136 -13.44 26.88 11.63
C ASN A 136 -12.35 26.95 10.56
N PHE A 137 -12.73 27.21 9.30
CA PHE A 137 -11.77 27.39 8.22
C PHE A 137 -10.94 28.68 8.37
N ILE A 138 -11.58 29.81 8.68
CA ILE A 138 -10.90 31.11 8.86
C ILE A 138 -9.91 31.05 10.04
N THR A 139 -10.28 30.39 11.13
CA THR A 139 -9.44 30.27 12.33
C THR A 139 -8.45 29.10 12.27
N ALA A 140 -8.40 28.34 11.18
CA ALA A 140 -7.50 27.20 11.04
C ALA A 140 -6.04 27.66 10.96
N GLN A 141 -5.19 27.01 11.77
CA GLN A 141 -3.74 27.20 11.72
C GLN A 141 -3.18 26.71 10.37
N PRO A 142 -2.03 27.23 9.90
CA PRO A 142 -1.45 26.83 8.61
C PRO A 142 -1.30 25.31 8.46
N ALA A 143 -0.88 24.62 9.52
CA ALA A 143 -0.70 23.16 9.53
C ALA A 143 -2.02 22.38 9.35
N SER A 144 -3.15 22.89 9.86
CA SER A 144 -4.46 22.24 9.80
C SER A 144 -5.37 22.81 8.70
N ARG A 145 -4.87 23.77 7.91
CA ARG A 145 -5.67 24.45 6.88
C ARG A 145 -6.10 23.49 5.77
N ALA A 146 -5.25 22.54 5.41
CA ALA A 146 -5.59 21.49 4.46
C ALA A 146 -6.77 20.65 4.96
N ASP A 147 -6.75 20.22 6.21
CA ASP A 147 -7.85 19.45 6.83
C ASP A 147 -9.13 20.28 6.90
N ALA A 148 -9.03 21.57 7.22
CA ALA A 148 -10.19 22.47 7.24
C ALA A 148 -10.81 22.65 5.84
N ILE A 149 -9.98 22.77 4.78
CA ILE A 149 -10.45 22.79 3.38
C ILE A 149 -11.10 21.46 3.02
N GLN A 150 -10.48 20.34 3.38
CA GLN A 150 -11.04 19.01 3.10
C GLN A 150 -12.38 18.80 3.78
N THR A 151 -12.53 19.29 5.01
CA THR A 151 -13.81 19.28 5.75
C THR A 151 -14.85 20.15 5.05
N LEU A 152 -14.46 21.34 4.57
CA LEU A 152 -15.33 22.26 3.86
C LEU A 152 -15.82 21.70 2.52
N LEU A 153 -14.93 21.04 1.78
CA LEU A 153 -15.24 20.38 0.50
C LEU A 153 -15.87 18.99 0.67
N ASN A 154 -15.96 18.51 1.91
CA ASN A 154 -16.36 17.16 2.28
C ASN A 154 -15.62 16.04 1.51
N ILE A 155 -14.29 16.10 1.50
CA ILE A 155 -13.40 15.13 0.84
C ILE A 155 -12.50 14.36 1.82
N GLN A 156 -12.84 14.38 3.12
CA GLN A 156 -12.07 13.71 4.18
C GLN A 156 -11.94 12.19 3.94
N GLU A 157 -12.97 11.55 3.38
CA GLU A 157 -12.95 10.12 3.06
C GLU A 157 -11.83 9.75 2.08
N ILE A 158 -11.58 10.62 1.08
CA ILE A 158 -10.51 10.41 0.09
C ILE A 158 -9.15 10.38 0.79
N GLU A 159 -8.93 11.27 1.74
CA GLU A 159 -7.69 11.32 2.51
C GLU A 159 -7.52 10.07 3.41
N ILE A 160 -8.60 9.58 4.00
CA ILE A 160 -8.60 8.32 4.77
C ILE A 160 -8.22 7.14 3.87
N ILE A 161 -8.83 7.04 2.67
CA ILE A 161 -8.53 5.99 1.69
C ILE A 161 -7.06 6.07 1.29
N ARG A 162 -6.55 7.26 0.95
CA ARG A 162 -5.15 7.50 0.58
C ARG A 162 -4.19 7.02 1.69
N LYS A 163 -4.44 7.41 2.94
CA LYS A 163 -3.63 6.99 4.10
C LYS A 163 -3.63 5.46 4.26
N LYS A 164 -4.78 4.80 4.08
CA LYS A 164 -4.87 3.32 4.13
C LYS A 164 -4.07 2.66 3.01
N LEU A 165 -4.17 3.15 1.77
CA LEU A 165 -3.41 2.62 0.64
C LEU A 165 -1.89 2.76 0.85
N VAL A 166 -1.42 3.91 1.33
CA VAL A 166 0.00 4.11 1.66
C VAL A 166 0.46 3.14 2.75
N LYS A 167 -0.36 2.91 3.78
CA LYS A 167 -0.06 1.94 4.84
C LYS A 167 0.06 0.51 4.30
N ILE A 168 -0.85 0.11 3.40
CA ILE A 168 -0.83 -1.22 2.76
C ILE A 168 0.42 -1.38 1.90
N ARG A 169 0.72 -0.40 1.04
CA ARG A 169 1.94 -0.40 0.20
C ARG A 169 3.19 -0.58 1.06
N ASN A 170 3.35 0.26 2.08
CA ASN A 170 4.53 0.20 2.95
C ASN A 170 4.64 -1.15 3.70
N LYS A 171 3.51 -1.79 4.02
CA LYS A 171 3.50 -3.14 4.59
C LYS A 171 4.01 -4.15 3.57
N PHE A 172 3.47 -4.16 2.35
CA PHE A 172 3.93 -5.08 1.30
C PHE A 172 5.40 -4.88 0.93
N ASP A 173 5.89 -3.65 0.89
CA ASP A 173 7.32 -3.37 0.66
C ASP A 173 8.19 -3.97 1.76
N LYS A 174 7.74 -3.87 3.03
CA LYS A 174 8.45 -4.46 4.17
C LYS A 174 8.43 -5.99 4.13
N ASP A 175 7.26 -6.58 3.86
CA ASP A 175 7.08 -8.02 3.78
C ASP A 175 7.90 -8.61 2.63
N LEU A 176 7.90 -7.98 1.44
CA LEU A 176 8.71 -8.40 0.30
C LEU A 176 10.21 -8.38 0.61
N LYS A 177 10.70 -7.34 1.31
CA LYS A 177 12.10 -7.26 1.73
C LYS A 177 12.46 -8.38 2.71
N ALA A 178 11.58 -8.67 3.67
CA ALA A 178 11.79 -9.74 4.64
C ALA A 178 11.81 -11.12 3.98
N GLU A 179 10.87 -11.41 3.07
CA GLU A 179 10.80 -12.68 2.34
C GLU A 179 11.99 -12.87 1.40
N LYS A 180 12.44 -11.81 0.70
CA LYS A 180 13.66 -11.87 -0.11
C LYS A 180 14.89 -12.21 0.73
N LYS A 181 15.03 -11.58 1.90
CA LYS A 181 16.12 -11.87 2.84
C LYS A 181 16.05 -13.33 3.30
N TYR A 182 14.87 -13.80 3.68
CA TYR A 182 14.65 -15.19 4.09
C TYR A 182 15.00 -16.20 2.98
N LEU A 183 14.58 -15.93 1.74
CA LEU A 183 14.92 -16.75 0.58
C LEU A 183 16.44 -16.81 0.37
N ASN A 184 17.12 -15.67 0.40
CA ASN A 184 18.57 -15.59 0.21
C ASN A 184 19.34 -16.31 1.32
N SER A 185 18.92 -16.16 2.58
CA SER A 185 19.48 -16.92 3.71
C SER A 185 19.26 -18.43 3.55
N SER A 186 18.08 -18.85 3.11
CA SER A 186 17.77 -20.27 2.86
C SER A 186 18.63 -20.85 1.74
N LYS A 187 18.83 -20.11 0.64
CA LYS A 187 19.77 -20.47 -0.43
C LYS A 187 21.20 -20.60 0.08
N GLY A 188 21.66 -19.64 0.89
CA GLY A 188 22.97 -19.68 1.54
C GLY A 188 23.17 -20.95 2.39
N ALA A 189 22.17 -21.33 3.18
CA ALA A 189 22.22 -22.53 4.01
C ALA A 189 22.28 -23.83 3.19
N ILE A 190 21.55 -23.88 2.07
CA ILE A 190 21.62 -24.99 1.12
C ILE A 190 23.01 -25.07 0.50
N ASN A 191 23.53 -23.96 -0.04
CA ASN A 191 24.85 -23.91 -0.67
C ASN A 191 25.99 -24.23 0.30
N ALA A 192 25.86 -23.85 1.57
CA ALA A 192 26.83 -24.23 2.60
C ALA A 192 26.86 -25.76 2.80
N THR A 193 25.69 -26.40 2.77
CA THR A 193 25.54 -27.85 3.02
C THR A 193 25.92 -28.69 1.79
N THR A 194 25.54 -28.26 0.60
CA THR A 194 25.86 -28.92 -0.67
C THR A 194 27.25 -28.56 -1.20
N GLN A 195 27.88 -27.53 -0.62
CA GLN A 195 29.13 -26.92 -1.08
C GLN A 195 29.07 -26.32 -2.50
N ALA A 196 27.88 -26.19 -3.09
CA ALA A 196 27.68 -25.54 -4.39
C ALA A 196 28.14 -24.07 -4.37
N GLU A 197 28.60 -23.56 -5.52
CA GLU A 197 29.00 -22.15 -5.67
C GLU A 197 27.76 -21.23 -5.60
N SER A 198 26.73 -21.54 -6.38
CA SER A 198 25.46 -20.81 -6.41
C SER A 198 24.28 -21.75 -6.22
N PHE A 199 23.10 -21.17 -5.94
CA PHE A 199 21.88 -21.97 -5.85
C PHE A 199 21.30 -22.19 -7.25
N ASP A 200 21.33 -23.44 -7.68
CA ASP A 200 20.75 -23.90 -8.95
C ASP A 200 19.92 -25.15 -8.71
N GLU A 201 18.67 -25.17 -9.18
CA GLU A 201 17.74 -26.26 -8.86
C GLU A 201 18.20 -27.61 -9.41
N GLU A 202 18.79 -27.63 -10.62
CA GLU A 202 19.30 -28.86 -11.25
C GLU A 202 20.48 -29.42 -10.45
N THR A 203 21.47 -28.57 -10.14
CA THR A 203 22.64 -28.94 -9.35
C THR A 203 22.26 -29.47 -7.95
N ILE A 204 21.28 -28.85 -7.29
CA ILE A 204 20.81 -29.29 -5.98
C ILE A 204 20.00 -30.58 -6.09
N LEU A 205 19.20 -30.77 -7.14
CA LEU A 205 18.51 -32.03 -7.41
C LEU A 205 19.48 -33.18 -7.65
N GLU A 206 20.55 -32.95 -8.43
CA GLU A 206 21.61 -33.94 -8.64
C GLU A 206 22.26 -34.34 -7.33
N PHE A 207 22.67 -33.36 -6.50
CA PHE A 207 23.24 -33.62 -5.17
C PHE A 207 22.28 -34.44 -4.29
N ILE A 208 21.00 -34.07 -4.24
CA ILE A 208 19.99 -34.79 -3.46
C ILE A 208 19.83 -36.22 -3.98
N ASN A 209 19.72 -36.41 -5.30
CA ASN A 209 19.53 -37.73 -5.90
C ASN A 209 20.76 -38.64 -5.73
N GLN A 210 21.97 -38.09 -5.73
CA GLN A 210 23.18 -38.84 -5.37
C GLN A 210 23.11 -39.36 -3.93
N ASN A 211 22.71 -38.51 -2.97
CA ASN A 211 22.54 -38.92 -1.58
C ASN A 211 21.37 -39.91 -1.41
N ARG A 212 20.27 -39.73 -2.15
CA ARG A 212 19.14 -40.67 -2.14
C ARG A 212 19.57 -42.04 -2.67
N ALA A 213 20.37 -42.11 -3.73
CA ALA A 213 20.89 -43.37 -4.24
C ALA A 213 21.75 -44.11 -3.20
N LEU A 214 22.60 -43.39 -2.44
CA LEU A 214 23.37 -43.96 -1.32
C LEU A 214 22.47 -44.53 -0.21
N LEU A 215 21.29 -43.94 -0.02
CA LEU A 215 20.29 -44.38 0.95
C LEU A 215 19.26 -45.35 0.34
N ASN A 216 19.50 -45.88 -0.86
CA ASN A 216 18.58 -46.77 -1.60
C ASN A 216 17.17 -46.16 -1.84
N GLY A 217 17.08 -44.86 -2.06
CA GLY A 217 15.85 -44.16 -2.42
C GLY A 217 15.75 -43.85 -3.92
N ASP A 218 14.52 -43.80 -4.43
CA ASP A 218 14.23 -43.45 -5.83
C ASP A 218 14.60 -41.99 -6.15
N PRO A 219 14.98 -41.64 -7.39
CA PRO A 219 15.24 -40.25 -7.74
C PRO A 219 13.96 -39.39 -7.69
N VAL A 220 14.13 -38.11 -7.36
CA VAL A 220 13.07 -37.09 -7.40
C VAL A 220 13.33 -36.07 -8.50
N SER A 221 12.26 -35.52 -9.09
CA SER A 221 12.33 -34.54 -10.18
C SER A 221 12.13 -33.09 -9.75
N ASN A 222 11.62 -32.85 -8.53
CA ASN A 222 11.28 -31.51 -8.05
C ASN A 222 11.68 -31.32 -6.58
N LEU A 223 12.13 -30.12 -6.22
CA LEU A 223 12.52 -29.75 -4.85
C LEU A 223 11.31 -29.40 -3.97
N ILE A 224 10.50 -30.41 -3.64
CA ILE A 224 9.36 -30.25 -2.72
C ILE A 224 9.76 -30.79 -1.35
N SER A 225 9.86 -29.93 -0.34
CA SER A 225 10.42 -30.30 0.99
C SER A 225 9.74 -31.51 1.62
N SER A 226 8.41 -31.63 1.48
CA SER A 226 7.64 -32.77 1.99
C SER A 226 7.95 -34.09 1.28
N LYS A 227 8.42 -34.04 0.04
CA LYS A 227 8.71 -35.22 -0.79
C LYS A 227 10.17 -35.67 -0.73
N LEU A 228 11.08 -34.85 -0.19
CA LEU A 228 12.52 -35.17 -0.16
C LEU A 228 12.85 -36.45 0.61
N LYS A 229 11.97 -36.88 1.52
CA LYS A 229 12.13 -38.12 2.30
C LYS A 229 11.27 -39.29 1.78
N GLU A 230 10.35 -39.04 0.85
CA GLU A 230 9.50 -40.09 0.27
C GLU A 230 10.38 -41.11 -0.47
N GLY A 231 10.05 -42.40 -0.38
CA GLY A 231 10.78 -43.47 -1.07
C GLY A 231 12.15 -43.83 -0.49
N ILE A 232 12.60 -43.16 0.58
CA ILE A 232 13.79 -43.59 1.33
C ILE A 232 13.34 -44.65 2.35
N PRO A 233 14.03 -45.80 2.46
CA PRO A 233 13.67 -46.84 3.41
C PRO A 233 13.74 -46.35 4.87
N THR A 234 12.76 -46.70 5.70
CA THR A 234 12.67 -46.27 7.11
C THR A 234 13.88 -46.66 7.97
N HIS A 235 14.57 -47.76 7.64
CA HIS A 235 15.79 -48.20 8.31
C HIS A 235 17.04 -47.36 7.96
N ALA A 236 16.99 -46.58 6.87
CA ALA A 236 18.02 -45.61 6.52
C ALA A 236 17.91 -44.32 7.35
N PHE A 237 16.77 -44.08 8.01
CA PHE A 237 16.60 -43.00 8.99
C PHE A 237 17.12 -43.44 10.36
N MET A 238 18.42 -43.70 10.45
CA MET A 238 19.06 -43.74 11.75
C MET A 238 19.03 -42.33 12.37
N PRO A 239 18.92 -42.19 13.71
CA PRO A 239 19.13 -40.89 14.34
C PRO A 239 20.48 -40.33 13.89
N ALA A 240 20.58 -39.01 13.70
CA ALA A 240 21.83 -38.37 13.31
C ALA A 240 22.96 -38.87 14.22
N THR A 241 23.92 -39.59 13.64
CA THR A 241 25.10 -40.05 14.36
C THR A 241 26.00 -38.85 14.63
N GLU A 242 26.82 -38.93 15.69
CA GLU A 242 27.88 -37.94 15.94
C GLU A 242 28.76 -37.75 14.69
N GLU A 243 29.02 -38.82 13.95
CA GLU A 243 29.78 -38.83 12.69
C GLU A 243 29.12 -37.99 11.58
N ASN A 244 27.80 -38.06 11.43
CA ASN A 244 27.07 -37.22 10.45
C ASN A 244 27.09 -35.74 10.85
N ALA A 245 27.00 -35.44 12.15
CA ALA A 245 27.13 -34.07 12.64
C ALA A 245 28.54 -33.53 12.41
N ILE A 246 29.58 -34.34 12.65
CA ILE A 246 30.99 -33.99 12.40
C ILE A 246 31.21 -33.71 10.91
N ASN A 247 30.70 -34.54 9.99
CA ASN A 247 30.84 -34.31 8.55
C ASN A 247 30.20 -33.00 8.08
N LEU A 248 29.06 -32.60 8.66
CA LEU A 248 28.43 -31.31 8.35
C LEU A 248 29.28 -30.14 8.88
N ILE A 249 29.80 -30.25 10.10
CA ILE A 249 30.68 -29.25 10.68
C ILE A 249 31.98 -29.14 9.87
N GLU A 250 32.56 -30.25 9.42
CA GLU A 250 33.75 -30.26 8.58
C GLU A 250 33.50 -29.49 7.27
N LYS A 251 32.35 -29.70 6.62
CA LYS A 251 31.97 -28.94 5.43
C LYS A 251 31.85 -27.44 5.71
N ASP A 252 31.23 -27.06 6.81
CA ASP A 252 31.09 -25.65 7.19
C ASP A 252 32.47 -25.02 7.49
N ILE A 253 33.39 -25.76 8.14
CA ILE A 253 34.78 -25.34 8.36
C ILE A 253 35.54 -25.21 7.03
N GLN A 254 35.41 -26.17 6.11
CA GLN A 254 36.00 -26.11 4.77
C GLN A 254 35.47 -24.90 3.98
N ASN A 255 34.19 -24.57 4.10
CA ASN A 255 33.62 -23.36 3.49
C ASN A 255 34.34 -22.10 4.02
N LEU A 256 34.57 -22.00 5.33
CA LEU A 256 35.31 -20.87 5.90
C LEU A 256 36.78 -20.84 5.45
N PHE A 257 37.44 -22.00 5.38
CA PHE A 257 38.81 -22.09 4.84
C PHE A 257 38.87 -21.62 3.38
N ASN A 258 37.87 -21.99 2.57
CA ASN A 258 37.78 -21.54 1.19
C ASN A 258 37.62 -20.02 1.10
N VAL A 259 36.83 -19.41 1.99
CA VAL A 259 36.65 -17.95 2.04
C VAL A 259 37.95 -17.22 2.37
N ILE A 260 38.77 -17.76 3.29
CA ILE A 260 40.04 -17.14 3.68
C ILE A 260 41.21 -17.46 2.74
N SER A 261 41.01 -18.31 1.73
CA SER A 261 42.05 -18.62 0.74
C SER A 261 42.41 -17.38 -0.09
N ASP A 262 43.71 -17.18 -0.35
CA ASP A 262 44.21 -16.03 -1.13
C ASP A 262 43.51 -15.87 -2.48
N GLN A 263 43.21 -16.99 -3.15
CA GLN A 263 42.56 -16.98 -4.45
C GLN A 263 41.13 -16.44 -4.36
N ASN A 264 40.34 -16.89 -3.38
CA ASN A 264 38.94 -16.46 -3.25
C ASN A 264 38.83 -15.06 -2.66
N GLN A 265 39.71 -14.66 -1.74
CA GLN A 265 39.79 -13.28 -1.27
C GLN A 265 40.07 -12.32 -2.42
N ARG A 266 41.02 -12.63 -3.32
CA ARG A 266 41.29 -11.81 -4.51
C ARG A 266 40.11 -11.74 -5.46
N LYS A 267 39.39 -12.85 -5.68
CA LYS A 267 38.16 -12.86 -6.50
C LYS A 267 37.08 -11.97 -5.89
N PHE A 268 36.85 -12.09 -4.59
CA PHE A 268 35.85 -11.31 -3.88
C PHE A 268 36.17 -9.81 -3.92
N VAL A 269 37.42 -9.44 -3.65
CA VAL A 269 37.90 -8.05 -3.73
C VAL A 269 37.75 -7.50 -5.15
N ALA A 270 38.10 -8.27 -6.17
CA ALA A 270 37.94 -7.82 -7.56
C ALA A 270 36.48 -7.55 -7.92
N LEU A 271 35.54 -8.39 -7.47
CA LEU A 271 34.11 -8.19 -7.67
C LEU A 271 33.59 -6.97 -6.88
N ASP A 272 34.03 -6.78 -5.64
CA ASP A 272 33.70 -5.60 -4.84
C ASP A 272 34.20 -4.30 -5.50
N GLU A 273 35.46 -4.27 -5.95
CA GLU A 273 36.05 -3.14 -6.65
C GLU A 273 35.30 -2.83 -7.95
N GLU A 274 34.97 -3.85 -8.74
CA GLU A 274 34.19 -3.68 -9.97
C GLU A 274 32.80 -3.10 -9.67
N LEU A 275 32.11 -3.61 -8.65
CA LEU A 275 30.81 -3.13 -8.24
C LEU A 275 30.86 -1.66 -7.80
N ARG A 276 31.83 -1.31 -6.95
CA ARG A 276 32.05 0.07 -6.49
C ARG A 276 32.33 1.00 -7.65
N HIS A 277 33.19 0.58 -8.59
CA HIS A 277 33.51 1.36 -9.77
C HIS A 277 32.27 1.61 -10.65
N LEU A 278 31.45 0.59 -10.89
CA LEU A 278 30.20 0.73 -11.65
C LEU A 278 29.23 1.72 -10.98
N ILE A 279 29.05 1.61 -9.66
CA ILE A 279 28.15 2.48 -8.91
C ILE A 279 28.67 3.92 -8.90
N ASN A 280 29.97 4.11 -8.75
CA ASN A 280 30.58 5.44 -8.76
C ASN A 280 30.40 6.10 -10.12
N ASN A 281 30.64 5.37 -11.22
CA ASN A 281 30.40 5.88 -12.58
C ASN A 281 28.94 6.29 -12.79
N ILE A 282 27.97 5.50 -12.29
CA ILE A 282 26.55 5.86 -12.34
C ILE A 282 26.27 7.13 -11.53
N LYS A 283 26.86 7.28 -10.34
CA LYS A 283 26.65 8.44 -9.46
C LYS A 283 27.29 9.73 -9.99
N GLN A 284 28.43 9.62 -10.68
CA GLN A 284 29.17 10.75 -11.23
C GLN A 284 28.57 11.28 -12.55
N GLU A 285 27.67 10.54 -13.18
CA GLU A 285 26.98 10.95 -14.41
C GLU A 285 25.48 11.21 -14.16
N PRO A 286 25.08 12.47 -13.90
CA PRO A 286 23.67 12.80 -13.64
C PRO A 286 22.71 12.42 -14.79
N GLU A 287 23.20 12.37 -16.02
CA GLU A 287 22.41 11.94 -17.17
C GLU A 287 22.14 10.42 -17.16
N LEU A 288 23.10 9.59 -16.70
CA LEU A 288 22.87 8.15 -16.52
C LEU A 288 21.77 7.88 -15.50
N ILE A 289 21.72 8.61 -14.38
CA ILE A 289 20.65 8.49 -13.38
C ILE A 289 19.28 8.82 -14.00
N LYS A 290 19.19 9.91 -14.76
CA LYS A 290 17.94 10.27 -15.45
C LYS A 290 17.53 9.22 -16.48
N ASP A 291 18.48 8.66 -17.20
CA ASP A 291 18.22 7.63 -18.20
C ASP A 291 17.82 6.30 -17.56
N LEU A 292 18.35 5.97 -16.38
CA LEU A 292 17.90 4.84 -15.54
C LEU A 292 16.45 5.03 -15.11
N ASP A 293 16.09 6.21 -14.60
CA ASP A 293 14.72 6.48 -14.18
C ASP A 293 13.74 6.47 -15.38
N ARG A 294 14.16 7.01 -16.53
CA ARG A 294 13.39 6.94 -17.78
C ARG A 294 13.21 5.51 -18.25
N LEU A 295 14.25 4.68 -18.16
CA LEU A 295 14.17 3.27 -18.52
C LEU A 295 13.16 2.53 -17.63
N LYS A 296 13.26 2.68 -16.30
CA LYS A 296 12.32 2.11 -15.33
C LYS A 296 10.88 2.54 -15.60
N LEU A 297 10.67 3.84 -15.88
CA LEU A 297 9.34 4.36 -16.22
C LEU A 297 8.81 3.78 -17.54
N THR A 298 9.67 3.61 -18.54
CA THR A 298 9.29 3.08 -19.85
C THR A 298 8.94 1.59 -19.75
N GLU A 299 9.70 0.80 -19.01
CA GLU A 299 9.41 -0.62 -18.76
C GLU A 299 8.13 -0.80 -17.94
N LEU A 300 7.89 0.05 -16.95
CA LEU A 300 6.64 0.06 -16.19
C LEU A 300 5.45 0.44 -17.09
N GLY A 301 5.60 1.47 -17.91
CA GLY A 301 4.58 1.88 -18.88
C GLY A 301 4.23 0.76 -19.86
N LEU A 302 5.24 0.04 -20.36
CA LEU A 302 5.04 -1.13 -21.23
C LEU A 302 4.24 -2.24 -20.54
N ARG A 303 4.50 -2.49 -19.25
CA ARG A 303 3.78 -3.50 -18.46
C ARG A 303 2.32 -3.10 -18.16
N LEU A 304 2.04 -1.82 -18.07
CA LEU A 304 0.72 -1.28 -17.73
C LEU A 304 -0.17 -0.98 -18.96
N LEU A 305 0.33 -1.20 -20.17
CA LEU A 305 -0.45 -1.04 -21.39
C LEU A 305 -1.62 -2.02 -21.41
N ASP A 306 -2.83 -1.48 -21.61
CA ASP A 306 -4.05 -2.25 -21.81
C ASP A 306 -4.25 -2.64 -23.28
N GLU A 307 -5.22 -3.51 -23.56
CA GLU A 307 -5.55 -3.92 -24.93
C GLU A 307 -6.03 -2.75 -25.81
N ALA A 308 -6.52 -1.67 -25.18
CA ALA A 308 -6.95 -0.45 -25.85
C ALA A 308 -5.75 0.40 -26.32
N GLY A 309 -4.53 0.15 -25.82
CA GLY A 309 -3.32 0.85 -26.22
C GLY A 309 -3.20 2.25 -25.63
N ASN A 310 -3.98 2.58 -24.61
CA ASN A 310 -3.99 3.92 -24.01
C ASN A 310 -2.73 4.15 -23.18
N CYS A 311 -2.27 5.41 -23.11
CA CYS A 311 -1.12 5.74 -22.29
C CYS A 311 -1.45 5.59 -20.78
N PRO A 312 -0.73 4.74 -20.02
CA PRO A 312 -1.05 4.46 -18.62
C PRO A 312 -0.78 5.65 -17.66
N LEU A 313 -0.13 6.71 -18.13
CA LEU A 313 0.19 7.89 -17.31
C LEU A 313 -0.80 9.04 -17.49
N CYS A 314 -1.29 9.26 -18.71
CA CYS A 314 -2.14 10.41 -19.04
C CYS A 314 -3.45 10.05 -19.73
N ASN A 315 -3.70 8.76 -20.00
CA ASN A 315 -4.85 8.21 -20.72
C ASN A 315 -5.04 8.78 -22.14
N ALA A 316 -3.98 9.33 -22.74
CA ALA A 316 -4.00 9.69 -24.16
C ALA A 316 -4.27 8.44 -25.00
N VAL A 317 -5.13 8.59 -26.01
CA VAL A 317 -5.45 7.53 -26.97
C VAL A 317 -4.34 7.45 -28.01
N TRP A 318 -3.91 6.23 -28.32
CA TRP A 318 -2.90 5.94 -29.33
C TRP A 318 -3.43 4.92 -30.33
N ASP A 319 -2.87 4.94 -31.53
CA ASP A 319 -3.13 3.88 -32.49
C ASP A 319 -2.60 2.54 -31.94
N LYS A 320 -3.34 1.46 -32.22
CA LYS A 320 -3.06 0.13 -31.69
C LYS A 320 -1.61 -0.29 -31.99
N GLY A 321 -0.84 -0.58 -30.95
CA GLY A 321 0.56 -1.00 -31.04
C GLY A 321 1.57 0.12 -31.28
N GLU A 322 1.16 1.36 -31.54
CA GLU A 322 2.09 2.47 -31.76
C GLU A 322 2.86 2.81 -30.48
N LEU A 323 2.16 2.96 -29.36
CA LEU A 323 2.77 3.30 -28.07
C LEU A 323 3.68 2.16 -27.57
N GLU A 324 3.27 0.91 -27.76
CA GLU A 324 4.06 -0.27 -27.45
C GLU A 324 5.39 -0.26 -28.23
N ASN A 325 5.34 0.01 -29.55
CA ASN A 325 6.52 0.12 -30.39
C ASN A 325 7.43 1.27 -29.97
N ARG A 326 6.86 2.42 -29.55
CA ARG A 326 7.65 3.53 -29.00
C ARG A 326 8.35 3.16 -27.71
N PHE A 327 7.69 2.46 -26.79
CA PHE A 327 8.32 1.98 -25.56
C PHE A 327 9.44 0.99 -25.87
N LYS A 328 9.21 -0.01 -26.73
CA LYS A 328 10.25 -0.95 -27.17
C LYS A 328 11.44 -0.23 -27.80
N LYS A 329 11.21 0.72 -28.70
CA LYS A 329 12.27 1.51 -29.33
C LYS A 329 13.04 2.36 -28.31
N ARG A 330 12.36 2.89 -27.30
CA ARG A 330 13.03 3.69 -26.25
C ARG A 330 13.86 2.82 -25.30
N ILE A 331 13.37 1.63 -24.95
CA ILE A 331 14.14 0.62 -24.21
C ILE A 331 15.39 0.21 -25.02
N GLU A 332 15.24 0.05 -26.32
CA GLU A 332 16.33 -0.26 -27.25
C GLU A 332 17.41 0.84 -27.28
N LEU A 333 17.00 2.11 -27.25
CA LEU A 333 17.92 3.25 -27.17
C LEU A 333 18.66 3.31 -25.84
N SER A 334 18.03 2.84 -24.75
CA SER A 334 18.62 2.76 -23.40
C SER A 334 19.33 1.42 -23.13
N LYS A 335 19.73 0.69 -24.18
CA LYS A 335 20.44 -0.60 -24.06
C LYS A 335 21.68 -0.58 -23.18
N GLN A 336 22.51 0.46 -23.32
CA GLN A 336 23.75 0.57 -22.56
C GLN A 336 23.45 0.76 -21.06
N THR A 337 22.50 1.63 -20.74
CA THR A 337 21.98 1.83 -19.38
C THR A 337 21.43 0.53 -18.79
N LYS A 338 20.67 -0.24 -19.57
CA LYS A 338 20.16 -1.55 -19.16
C LYS A 338 21.28 -2.56 -18.91
N LYS A 339 22.31 -2.59 -19.76
CA LYS A 339 23.48 -3.46 -19.57
C LYS A 339 24.22 -3.13 -18.28
N ILE A 340 24.43 -1.84 -18.00
CA ILE A 340 25.04 -1.39 -16.74
C ILE A 340 24.21 -1.86 -15.53
N MET A 341 22.88 -1.71 -15.56
CA MET A 341 22.02 -2.23 -14.49
C MET A 341 22.13 -3.73 -14.30
N ASN A 342 22.08 -4.50 -15.39
CA ASN A 342 22.19 -5.95 -15.33
C ASN A 342 23.54 -6.39 -14.74
N ASN A 343 24.63 -5.71 -15.10
CA ASN A 343 25.95 -5.98 -14.54
C ASN A 343 26.01 -5.70 -13.03
N VAL A 344 25.44 -4.57 -12.59
CA VAL A 344 25.34 -4.25 -11.15
C VAL A 344 24.56 -5.32 -10.40
N GLU A 345 23.41 -5.74 -10.95
CA GLU A 345 22.58 -6.78 -10.35
C GLU A 345 23.30 -8.14 -10.31
N GLU A 346 23.99 -8.52 -11.39
CA GLU A 346 24.73 -9.78 -11.48
C GLU A 346 25.87 -9.85 -10.46
N ILE A 347 26.71 -8.81 -10.38
CA ILE A 347 27.83 -8.76 -9.42
C ILE A 347 27.31 -8.72 -7.99
N SER A 348 26.27 -7.92 -7.74
CA SER A 348 25.63 -7.83 -6.42
C SER A 348 25.06 -9.17 -5.97
N ASN A 349 24.43 -9.93 -6.87
CA ASN A 349 23.91 -11.25 -6.56
C ASN A 349 25.03 -12.26 -6.25
N LYS A 350 26.12 -12.26 -7.03
CA LYS A 350 27.30 -13.11 -6.78
C LYS A 350 27.91 -12.86 -5.40
N LEU A 351 28.18 -11.59 -5.07
CA LEU A 351 28.68 -11.21 -3.75
C LEU A 351 27.71 -11.61 -2.64
N MET A 352 26.42 -11.44 -2.87
CA MET A 352 25.40 -11.79 -1.88
C MET A 352 25.28 -13.31 -1.66
N GLU A 353 25.48 -14.13 -2.69
CA GLU A 353 25.55 -15.59 -2.57
C GLU A 353 26.75 -16.03 -1.71
N ASP A 354 27.93 -15.49 -1.99
CA ASP A 354 29.16 -15.75 -1.22
C ASP A 354 29.00 -15.34 0.26
N VAL A 355 28.47 -14.14 0.50
CA VAL A 355 28.22 -13.60 1.84
C VAL A 355 27.22 -14.47 2.60
N ASN A 356 26.09 -14.85 1.99
CA ASN A 356 25.06 -15.63 2.67
C ASN A 356 25.50 -17.08 2.93
N LYS A 357 26.29 -17.68 2.04
CA LYS A 357 26.92 -19.00 2.27
C LYS A 357 27.88 -18.95 3.47
N THR A 358 28.66 -17.87 3.57
CA THR A 358 29.60 -17.65 4.66
C THR A 358 28.86 -17.43 5.98
N ILE A 359 27.85 -16.55 6.01
CA ILE A 359 26.98 -16.33 7.19
C ILE A 359 26.39 -17.65 7.68
N SER A 360 25.83 -18.45 6.77
CA SER A 360 25.20 -19.73 7.12
C SER A 360 26.19 -20.72 7.75
N SER A 361 27.45 -20.74 7.28
CA SER A 361 28.49 -21.60 7.84
C SER A 361 28.93 -21.10 9.23
N ILE A 362 29.08 -19.78 9.41
CA ILE A 362 29.43 -19.18 10.70
C ILE A 362 28.32 -19.39 11.75
N GLU A 363 27.05 -19.18 11.39
CA GLU A 363 25.92 -19.35 12.31
C GLU A 363 25.87 -20.77 12.88
N LYS A 364 26.12 -21.79 12.06
CA LYS A 364 26.19 -23.19 12.51
C LYS A 364 27.37 -23.44 13.46
N ILE A 365 28.52 -22.80 13.23
CA ILE A 365 29.67 -22.91 14.14
C ILE A 365 29.40 -22.19 15.47
N ILE A 366 28.73 -21.04 15.44
CA ILE A 366 28.30 -20.32 16.65
C ILE A 366 27.37 -21.19 17.52
N LEU A 367 26.52 -22.03 16.91
CA LEU A 367 25.67 -22.97 17.66
C LEU A 367 26.47 -24.00 18.46
N LEU A 368 27.75 -24.22 18.15
CA LEU A 368 28.67 -25.10 18.89
C LEU A 368 29.32 -24.41 20.11
N SER A 369 28.78 -23.27 20.54
CA SER A 369 29.27 -22.44 21.66
C SER A 369 29.53 -23.16 22.99
N GLU A 370 28.92 -24.33 23.19
CA GLU A 370 29.09 -25.15 24.39
C GLU A 370 30.43 -25.91 24.40
N VAL A 371 31.10 -26.04 23.25
CA VAL A 371 32.42 -26.65 23.13
C VAL A 371 33.49 -25.69 23.69
N PRO A 372 34.24 -26.08 24.75
CA PRO A 372 35.17 -25.20 25.46
C PRO A 372 36.19 -24.50 24.56
N GLU A 373 36.70 -25.21 23.55
CA GLU A 373 37.70 -24.72 22.60
C GLU A 373 37.14 -23.65 21.65
N ILE A 374 35.85 -23.74 21.30
CA ILE A 374 35.17 -22.78 20.42
C ILE A 374 34.70 -21.56 21.23
N LYS A 375 34.36 -21.77 22.51
CA LYS A 375 33.85 -20.73 23.41
C LYS A 375 34.79 -19.54 23.57
N SER A 376 36.11 -19.74 23.49
CA SER A 376 37.09 -18.65 23.56
C SER A 376 37.15 -17.78 22.30
N GLU A 377 36.64 -18.27 21.17
CA GLU A 377 36.71 -17.59 19.87
C GLU A 377 35.35 -17.11 19.37
N ILE A 378 34.27 -17.43 20.09
CA ILE A 378 32.90 -17.19 19.63
C ILE A 378 32.60 -15.72 19.35
N ASP A 379 33.20 -14.81 20.12
CA ASP A 379 33.03 -13.36 19.94
C ASP A 379 33.56 -12.91 18.56
N PHE A 380 34.63 -13.53 18.05
CA PHE A 380 35.14 -13.24 16.71
C PHE A 380 34.18 -13.71 15.61
N TYR A 381 33.61 -14.91 15.76
CA TYR A 381 32.62 -15.43 14.82
C TYR A 381 31.34 -14.59 14.83
N GLN A 382 30.88 -14.15 16.00
CA GLN A 382 29.72 -13.26 16.13
C GLN A 382 29.98 -11.90 15.49
N ASP A 383 31.15 -11.30 15.70
CA ASP A 383 31.50 -10.03 15.06
C ASP A 383 31.61 -10.19 13.54
N TRP A 384 32.24 -11.26 13.06
CA TRP A 384 32.36 -11.54 11.63
C TRP A 384 30.99 -11.73 10.98
N CYS A 385 30.12 -12.53 11.60
CA CYS A 385 28.73 -12.72 11.15
C CYS A 385 27.98 -11.39 11.09
N ARG A 386 28.08 -10.55 12.13
CA ARG A 386 27.46 -9.23 12.17
C ARG A 386 27.93 -8.32 11.02
N ARG A 387 29.24 -8.30 10.73
CA ARG A 387 29.81 -7.50 9.63
C ARG A 387 29.37 -8.01 8.26
N LEU A 388 29.27 -9.32 8.08
CA LEU A 388 28.74 -9.93 6.86
C LEU A 388 27.24 -9.65 6.68
N GLN A 389 26.45 -9.68 7.76
CA GLN A 389 25.04 -9.30 7.73
C GLN A 389 24.86 -7.83 7.33
N GLN A 390 25.71 -6.94 7.84
CA GLN A 390 25.74 -5.53 7.40
C GLN A 390 26.06 -5.42 5.91
N LEU A 391 27.05 -6.17 5.40
CA LEU A 391 27.38 -6.18 3.98
C LEU A 391 26.22 -6.72 3.12
N SER A 392 25.55 -7.79 3.56
CA SER A 392 24.36 -8.35 2.90
C SER A 392 23.22 -7.33 2.82
N ASP A 393 22.99 -6.56 3.89
CA ASP A 393 21.98 -5.50 3.90
C ASP A 393 22.34 -4.35 2.92
N LEU A 394 23.63 -4.01 2.77
CA LEU A 394 24.08 -3.01 1.79
C LEU A 394 23.90 -3.50 0.34
N LEU A 395 24.13 -4.80 0.07
CA LEU A 395 23.94 -5.44 -1.24
C LEU A 395 22.46 -5.63 -1.63
N THR A 396 21.52 -5.36 -0.72
CA THR A 396 20.08 -5.48 -1.01
C THR A 396 19.52 -4.28 -1.78
N ASP A 397 20.12 -3.09 -1.62
CA ASP A 397 19.80 -1.87 -2.39
C ASP A 397 21.09 -1.17 -2.80
N THR A 398 21.81 -1.85 -3.69
CA THR A 398 23.20 -1.58 -4.03
C THR A 398 23.42 -0.15 -4.57
N LEU A 399 22.50 0.37 -5.40
CA LEU A 399 22.61 1.72 -5.94
C LEU A 399 22.54 2.81 -4.85
N ASN A 400 21.66 2.62 -3.85
CA ASN A 400 21.41 3.63 -2.82
C ASN A 400 22.36 3.48 -1.62
N ASN A 401 22.60 2.24 -1.18
CA ASN A 401 23.25 1.95 0.10
C ASN A 401 24.73 1.59 -0.06
N TYR A 402 25.15 1.06 -1.21
CA TYR A 402 26.54 0.69 -1.47
C TYR A 402 27.32 1.95 -1.90
N THR A 403 27.90 2.65 -0.93
CA THR A 403 28.77 3.82 -1.14
C THR A 403 30.18 3.53 -0.64
N GLU A 404 31.14 4.35 -1.09
CA GLU A 404 32.52 4.33 -0.61
C GLU A 404 32.54 4.26 0.92
N SER A 405 33.23 3.24 1.44
CA SER A 405 33.51 3.01 2.85
C SER A 405 35.01 3.09 3.04
#